data_AF-A0A7C0WIF2-F1
#
_entry.id   AF-A0A7C0WIF2-F1
#
_cell.length_a   1.000
_cell.length_b   1.000
_cell.length_c   1.000
_cell.angle_alpha   90.00
_cell.angle_beta   90.00
_cell.angle_gamma   90.00
#
_symmetry.space_group_name_H-M   'P 1'
#
loop_
_entity.id
_entity.type
_entity.pdbx_description
1 polymer ?
#
loop_
_entity_poly.entity_id
_entity_poly.type
_entity_poly.pdbx_seq_one_letter_code
_entity_poly.pdbx_strand_id
1 'polypeptide(L)'
;MLRKFKKSEKGFTLIELITVIVIIGILAAVAVPKFISLTGQAKAAQCKANHAALESAAAMAYATAAASGTPAYPAALSDLSSYMTSGYTATCTDGTTALTYSSTTGAVSCSNHSR
;
A
#
# COMPACT_ATOMS: atom_id res chain seq x y z
N MET A 1 -42.81 -30.87 40.64
CA MET A 1 -41.42 -31.39 40.68
C MET A 1 -40.59 -30.64 39.64
N LEU A 2 -39.69 -29.75 40.05
CA LEU A 2 -38.70 -29.12 39.15
C LEU A 2 -37.30 -29.59 39.55
N ARG A 3 -36.76 -30.56 38.79
CA ARG A 3 -35.37 -31.00 38.92
C ARG A 3 -34.46 -29.90 38.35
N LYS A 4 -33.73 -29.20 39.22
CA LYS A 4 -32.64 -28.28 38.82
C LYS A 4 -31.48 -29.09 38.24
N PHE A 5 -31.16 -28.84 36.97
CA PHE A 5 -29.90 -29.24 36.36
C PHE A 5 -28.78 -28.35 36.92
N LYS A 6 -27.93 -28.88 37.80
CA LYS A 6 -26.72 -28.21 38.26
C LYS A 6 -25.68 -28.32 37.13
N LYS A 7 -25.59 -27.28 36.29
CA LYS A 7 -24.55 -27.14 35.28
C LYS A 7 -23.20 -27.10 36.01
N SER A 8 -22.34 -28.08 35.75
CA SER A 8 -20.98 -28.07 36.27
C SER A 8 -20.17 -27.10 35.42
N GLU A 9 -20.10 -25.85 35.85
CA GLU A 9 -19.21 -24.85 35.26
C GLU A 9 -17.77 -25.26 35.56
N LYS A 10 -17.11 -25.92 34.59
CA LYS A 10 -15.66 -26.17 34.64
C LYS A 10 -14.96 -24.85 34.34
N GLY A 11 -14.35 -24.24 35.36
CA GLY A 11 -13.48 -23.07 35.16
C GLY A 11 -12.21 -23.46 34.39
N PHE A 12 -11.69 -22.53 33.59
CA PHE A 12 -10.38 -22.64 32.95
C PHE A 12 -9.30 -22.77 34.03
N THR A 13 -8.34 -23.67 33.84
CA THR A 13 -7.19 -23.78 34.73
C THR A 13 -6.18 -22.68 34.44
N LEU A 14 -5.45 -22.20 35.46
CA LEU A 14 -4.39 -21.20 35.26
C LEU A 14 -3.30 -21.71 34.29
N ILE A 15 -3.02 -23.01 34.30
CA ILE A 15 -2.03 -23.62 33.41
C ILE A 15 -2.48 -23.62 31.94
N GLU A 16 -3.77 -23.78 31.66
CA GLU A 16 -4.31 -23.65 30.30
C GLU A 16 -4.10 -22.24 29.75
N LEU A 17 -4.31 -21.20 30.58
CA LEU A 17 -4.10 -19.83 30.12
C LEU A 17 -2.60 -19.52 29.92
N ILE A 18 -1.74 -20.04 30.80
CA ILE A 18 -0.28 -19.84 30.71
C ILE A 18 0.30 -20.53 29.47
N THR A 19 -0.11 -21.77 29.18
CA THR A 19 0.40 -22.49 27.99
C THR A 19 -0.01 -21.80 26.69
N VAL A 20 -1.22 -21.22 26.62
CA VAL A 20 -1.68 -20.47 25.45
C VAL A 20 -0.85 -19.21 25.22
N ILE A 21 -0.59 -18.39 26.25
CA ILE A 21 0.23 -17.17 26.08
C ILE A 21 1.67 -17.51 25.71
N VAL A 22 2.21 -18.64 26.18
CA VAL A 22 3.56 -19.11 25.79
C VAL A 22 3.59 -19.48 24.31
N ILE A 23 2.59 -20.23 23.82
CA ILE A 23 2.51 -20.60 22.40
C ILE A 23 2.34 -19.35 21.52
N ILE A 24 1.43 -18.44 21.88
CA ILE A 24 1.22 -17.19 21.13
C ILE A 24 2.49 -16.31 21.18
N GLY A 25 3.20 -16.28 22.31
CA GLY A 25 4.46 -15.56 22.45
C GLY A 25 5.55 -16.04 21.49
N ILE A 26 5.71 -17.36 21.35
CA ILE A 26 6.67 -17.96 20.40
C ILE A 26 6.28 -17.63 18.95
N LEU A 27 4.99 -17.78 18.60
CA LEU A 27 4.51 -17.47 17.26
C LEU A 27 4.67 -15.97 16.93
N ALA A 28 4.38 -15.09 17.88
CA ALA A 28 4.53 -13.65 17.71
C ALA A 28 6.00 -13.24 17.50
N ALA A 29 6.93 -13.84 18.25
CA ALA A 29 8.36 -13.54 18.15
C ALA A 29 8.91 -13.77 16.73
N VAL A 30 8.43 -14.80 16.02
CA VAL A 30 8.84 -15.08 14.63
C VAL A 30 8.00 -14.35 13.59
N ALA A 31 6.70 -14.14 13.85
CA ALA A 31 5.79 -13.55 12.87
C ALA A 31 5.93 -12.03 12.73
N VAL A 32 6.12 -11.32 13.85
CA VAL A 32 6.19 -9.85 13.88
C VAL A 32 7.31 -9.27 12.99
N PRO A 33 8.60 -9.70 13.10
CA PRO A 33 9.66 -9.14 12.26
C PRO A 33 9.42 -9.41 10.77
N LYS A 34 8.88 -10.59 10.43
CA LYS A 34 8.51 -10.94 9.06
C LYS A 34 7.40 -10.04 8.52
N PHE A 35 6.36 -9.77 9.31
CA PHE A 35 5.25 -8.90 8.93
C PHE A 35 5.71 -7.46 8.67
N ILE A 36 6.60 -6.92 9.50
CA ILE A 36 7.17 -5.57 9.32
C ILE A 36 7.95 -5.50 8.00
N SER A 37 8.81 -6.49 7.72
CA SER A 37 9.56 -6.55 6.46
C SER A 37 8.64 -6.65 5.24
N LEU A 38 7.62 -7.51 5.28
CA LEU A 38 6.65 -7.64 4.20
C LEU A 38 5.89 -6.34 3.95
N THR A 39 5.51 -5.63 5.01
CA THR A 39 4.83 -4.33 4.89
C THR A 39 5.74 -3.29 4.22
N GLY A 40 7.02 -3.25 4.57
CA GLY A 40 8.00 -2.38 3.90
C GLY A 40 8.15 -2.70 2.41
N GLN A 41 8.26 -3.98 2.07
CA GLN A 41 8.34 -4.44 0.68
C GLN A 41 7.06 -4.13 -0.12
N ALA A 42 5.89 -4.33 0.47
CA ALA A 42 4.61 -4.02 -0.15
C ALA A 42 4.49 -2.51 -0.47
N LYS A 43 4.92 -1.64 0.44
CA LYS A 43 4.95 -0.19 0.21
C LYS A 43 5.92 0.20 -0.91
N ALA A 44 7.11 -0.39 -0.94
CA ALA A 44 8.07 -0.16 -2.02
C ALA A 44 7.54 -0.63 -3.38
N ALA A 45 6.90 -1.80 -3.43
CA ALA A 45 6.26 -2.32 -4.64
C ALA A 45 5.10 -1.43 -5.11
N GLN A 46 4.26 -0.95 -4.20
CA GLN A 46 3.17 -0.03 -4.51
C GLN A 46 3.71 1.30 -5.05
N CYS A 47 4.78 1.85 -4.46
CA CYS A 47 5.44 3.04 -4.96
C CYS A 47 5.93 2.86 -6.40
N LYS A 48 6.61 1.75 -6.69
CA LYS A 48 7.09 1.44 -8.04
C LYS A 48 5.95 1.28 -9.04
N ALA A 49 4.86 0.62 -8.64
CA ALA A 49 3.67 0.44 -9.47
C ALA A 49 3.00 1.79 -9.78
N ASN A 50 2.84 2.65 -8.77
CA ASN A 50 2.31 4.00 -8.93
C ASN A 50 3.18 4.83 -9.88
N HIS A 51 4.50 4.80 -9.70
CA HIS A 51 5.44 5.51 -10.56
C HIS A 51 5.28 5.11 -12.03
N ALA A 52 5.33 3.81 -12.33
CA ALA A 52 5.19 3.29 -13.68
C ALA A 52 3.82 3.62 -14.29
N ALA A 53 2.76 3.59 -13.48
CA ALA A 53 1.41 3.92 -13.94
C ALA A 53 1.29 5.39 -14.35
N LEU A 54 1.96 6.31 -13.64
CA LEU A 54 1.97 7.72 -13.99
C LEU A 54 2.82 8.02 -15.21
N GLU A 55 4.00 7.44 -15.33
CA GLU A 55 4.81 7.64 -16.54
C GLU A 55 4.06 7.13 -17.77
N SER A 56 3.37 5.99 -17.64
CA SER A 56 2.50 5.47 -18.69
C SER A 56 1.37 6.44 -19.01
N ALA A 57 0.73 7.02 -18.00
CA ALA A 57 -0.31 8.02 -18.20
C ALA A 57 0.23 9.31 -18.85
N ALA A 58 1.45 9.72 -18.52
CA ALA A 58 2.05 10.93 -19.08
C ALA A 58 2.42 10.71 -20.55
N ALA A 59 2.91 9.52 -20.87
CA ALA A 59 3.14 9.09 -22.25
C ALA A 59 1.83 9.01 -23.05
N MET A 60 0.75 8.48 -22.47
CA MET A 60 -0.56 8.45 -23.13
C MET A 60 -1.10 9.87 -23.39
N ALA A 61 -1.01 10.76 -22.41
CA ALA A 61 -1.43 12.15 -22.54
C ALA A 61 -0.61 12.91 -23.60
N TYR A 62 0.69 12.64 -23.66
CA TYR A 62 1.55 13.20 -24.71
C TYR A 62 1.14 12.67 -26.09
N ALA A 63 0.86 11.37 -26.20
CA ALA A 63 0.45 10.75 -27.46
C ALA A 63 -0.88 11.29 -27.98
N THR A 64 -1.86 11.52 -27.10
CA THR A 64 -3.14 12.15 -27.48
C THR A 64 -2.97 13.60 -27.91
N ALA A 65 -2.16 14.37 -27.18
CA ALA A 65 -1.84 15.76 -27.53
C ALA A 65 -1.04 15.88 -28.85
N ALA A 66 -0.14 14.93 -29.11
CA ALA A 66 0.57 14.82 -30.37
C ALA A 66 -0.38 14.50 -31.53
N ALA A 67 -1.35 13.61 -31.31
CA ALA A 67 -2.38 13.28 -32.31
C ALA A 67 -3.29 14.48 -32.63
N SER A 68 -3.51 15.40 -31.69
CA SER A 68 -4.24 16.66 -31.93
C SER A 68 -3.37 17.78 -32.52
N GLY A 69 -2.09 17.52 -32.82
CA GLY A 69 -1.19 18.47 -33.47
C GLY A 69 -0.43 19.41 -32.53
N THR A 70 -0.55 19.23 -31.21
CA THR A 70 0.11 20.05 -30.18
C THR A 70 0.78 19.15 -29.14
N PRO A 71 1.92 18.51 -29.48
CA PRO A 71 2.60 17.57 -28.59
C PRO A 71 3.07 18.29 -27.31
N ALA A 72 2.45 17.95 -26.19
CA ALA A 72 2.77 18.50 -24.88
C ALA A 72 2.38 17.50 -23.79
N TYR A 73 3.15 17.49 -22.71
CA TYR A 73 2.74 16.79 -21.48
C TYR A 73 1.73 17.64 -20.70
N PRO A 74 0.90 17.04 -19.84
CA PRO A 74 0.01 17.77 -18.95
C PRO A 74 0.76 18.75 -18.05
N ALA A 75 0.15 19.88 -17.71
CA ALA A 75 0.78 20.94 -16.93
C ALA A 75 0.91 20.55 -15.44
N ALA A 76 -0.05 19.78 -14.92
CA ALA A 76 -0.05 19.32 -13.54
C ALA A 76 -0.24 17.81 -13.42
N LEU A 77 0.25 17.24 -12.31
CA LEU A 77 0.07 15.83 -11.97
C LEU A 77 -1.41 15.44 -11.81
N SER A 78 -2.27 16.40 -11.43
CA SER A 78 -3.72 16.19 -11.31
C SER A 78 -4.40 15.91 -12.65
N ASP A 79 -3.89 16.48 -13.73
CA ASP A 79 -4.47 16.33 -15.08
C ASP A 79 -4.32 14.89 -15.60
N LEU A 80 -3.36 14.17 -15.03
CA LEU A 80 -3.05 12.79 -15.36
C LEU A 80 -4.13 11.80 -14.92
N SER A 81 -4.98 12.20 -13.97
CA SER A 81 -6.10 11.39 -13.49
C SER A 81 -7.08 10.97 -14.58
N SER A 82 -7.18 11.75 -15.66
CA SER A 82 -8.00 11.44 -16.84
C SER A 82 -7.47 10.30 -17.70
N TYR A 83 -6.18 9.96 -17.53
CA TYR A 83 -5.48 8.91 -18.28
C TYR A 83 -5.23 7.65 -17.42
N MET A 84 -5.84 7.58 -16.23
CA MET A 84 -5.63 6.48 -15.29
C MET A 84 -6.97 5.90 -14.80
N THR A 85 -6.99 4.61 -14.50
CA THR A 85 -8.09 3.99 -13.76
C THR A 85 -7.93 4.29 -12.26
N SER A 86 -9.04 4.57 -11.55
CA SER A 86 -9.04 4.88 -10.12
C SER A 86 -8.17 3.91 -9.30
N GLY A 87 -7.34 4.46 -8.41
CA GLY A 87 -6.47 3.66 -7.54
C GLY A 87 -5.04 4.20 -7.40
N TYR A 88 -4.65 5.17 -8.23
CA TYR A 88 -3.37 5.85 -8.09
C TYR A 88 -3.36 6.78 -6.87
N THR A 89 -2.35 6.61 -6.01
CA THR A 89 -2.07 7.51 -4.90
C THR A 89 -0.82 8.33 -5.21
N ALA A 90 -0.93 9.66 -5.12
CA ALA A 90 0.16 10.58 -5.43
C ALA A 90 1.25 10.65 -4.34
N THR A 91 1.66 9.49 -3.84
CA THR A 91 2.61 9.36 -2.74
C THR A 91 3.65 8.30 -3.06
N CYS A 92 4.89 8.58 -2.69
CA CYS A 92 5.96 7.58 -2.66
C CYS A 92 6.07 6.94 -1.29
N THR A 93 6.56 5.68 -1.32
CA THR A 93 7.06 4.70 -0.33
C THR A 93 6.59 4.79 1.14
N ASP A 94 6.30 5.96 1.67
CA ASP A 94 5.97 6.21 3.08
C ASP A 94 4.59 6.85 3.27
N GLY A 95 3.88 7.20 2.19
CA GLY A 95 2.60 7.91 2.26
C GLY A 95 2.73 9.39 2.62
N THR A 96 3.96 9.89 2.78
CA THR A 96 4.27 11.27 3.22
C THR A 96 5.17 12.03 2.26
N THR A 97 5.93 11.34 1.39
CA THR A 97 6.76 11.99 0.37
C THR A 97 5.93 12.28 -0.87
N ALA A 98 5.80 13.58 -1.18
CA ALA A 98 5.14 14.07 -2.37
C ALA A 98 5.91 13.66 -3.63
N LEU A 99 5.19 13.28 -4.67
CA LEU A 99 5.75 13.07 -6.00
C LEU A 99 6.08 14.42 -6.64
N THR A 100 7.21 14.47 -7.33
CA THR A 100 7.59 15.59 -8.18
C THR A 100 7.32 15.20 -9.63
N TYR A 101 6.57 16.04 -10.34
CA TYR A 101 6.21 15.83 -11.73
C TYR A 101 6.78 16.95 -12.60
N SER A 102 7.36 16.58 -13.73
CA SER A 102 7.90 17.51 -14.73
C SER A 102 6.96 17.56 -15.93
N SER A 103 6.29 18.69 -16.12
CA SER A 103 5.45 18.96 -17.31
C SER A 103 6.26 19.19 -18.59
N THR A 104 7.59 19.28 -18.51
CA THR A 104 8.46 19.40 -19.69
C THR A 104 8.87 18.03 -20.24
N THR A 105 9.04 17.04 -19.35
CA THR A 105 9.58 15.72 -19.72
C THR A 105 8.58 14.58 -19.47
N GLY A 106 7.45 14.84 -18.83
CA GLY A 106 6.51 13.82 -18.35
C GLY A 106 7.08 12.95 -17.22
N ALA A 107 8.29 13.27 -16.74
CA ALA A 107 8.97 12.47 -15.73
C ALA A 107 8.32 12.66 -14.37
N VAL A 108 8.18 11.54 -13.67
CA VAL A 108 7.72 11.50 -12.29
C VAL A 108 8.92 11.07 -11.43
N SER A 109 9.03 11.63 -10.24
CA SER A 109 10.13 11.28 -9.34
C SER A 109 9.72 11.42 -7.88
N CYS A 110 10.44 10.74 -7.00
CA CYS A 110 10.37 11.00 -5.59
C CYS A 110 11.68 10.73 -4.88
N SER A 111 11.81 11.29 -3.67
CA SER A 111 13.04 11.33 -2.89
C SER A 111 13.69 9.96 -2.62
N ASN A 112 12.91 8.88 -2.70
CA ASN A 112 13.35 7.52 -2.39
C ASN A 112 13.28 6.55 -3.60
N HIS A 113 12.98 7.07 -4.80
CA HIS A 113 12.95 6.30 -6.04
C HIS A 113 13.40 7.20 -7.19
N SER A 114 14.70 7.19 -7.46
CA SER A 114 15.31 7.87 -8.59
C SER A 114 15.60 6.87 -9.71
N ARG A 115 14.83 7.01 -10.80
CA ARG A 115 14.82 6.21 -12.04
C ARG A 115 14.01 4.92 -11.99
#